data_AF-A0A024ULT3-F1
#
_entry.id   AF-A0A024ULT3-F1
#
_cell.length_a   1.000
_cell.length_b   1.000
_cell.length_c   1.000
_cell.angle_alpha   90.00
_cell.angle_beta   90.00
_cell.angle_gamma   90.00
#
_symmetry.space_group_name_H-M   'P 1'
#
loop_
_entity.id
_entity.type
_entity.pdbx_description
1 polymer ?
#
loop_
_entity_poly.entity_id
_entity_poly.type
_entity_poly.pdbx_seq_one_letter_code
_entity_poly.pdbx_strand_id
1 'polypeptide(L)'
;MVSTLVNVNADVYRDFVLHKVVPAIKANFTSAYKRVILQHDNATPHASVTDAVLESVSTDGWKFVVRRQPPNSPDLNVLDLGFFASIEALQYKMVSSSIDDVIFSTLTAFDHLSVDKLENVFLSLQAVMRLVLEHQGDNHFKLPHLRKDALRRAGNLMATVACPVFLLHESDMYLQPHGIPSLE
;
A
#
# COMPACT_ATOMS: atom_id res chain seq x y z
N MET A 1 5.08 13.29 29.37
CA MET A 1 4.28 12.04 29.26
C MET A 1 5.25 10.98 28.75
N VAL A 2 5.37 9.83 29.39
CA VAL A 2 6.31 8.77 28.94
C VAL A 2 5.58 7.92 27.91
N SER A 3 6.13 7.80 26.70
CA SER A 3 5.60 6.90 25.68
C SER A 3 5.68 5.45 26.13
N THR A 4 4.56 4.72 26.02
CA THR A 4 4.47 3.30 26.40
C THR A 4 4.29 2.44 25.16
N LEU A 5 5.03 1.34 25.10
CA LEU A 5 4.89 0.36 24.02
C LEU A 5 3.66 -0.51 24.27
N VAL A 6 2.80 -0.61 23.26
CA VAL A 6 1.60 -1.44 23.29
C VAL A 6 1.59 -2.34 22.07
N ASN A 7 1.24 -3.61 22.29
CA ASN A 7 1.05 -4.55 21.20
C ASN A 7 -0.26 -4.24 20.47
N VAL A 8 -0.20 -4.25 19.13
CA VAL A 8 -1.39 -4.11 18.29
C VAL A 8 -2.08 -5.47 18.23
N ASN A 9 -3.12 -5.64 19.04
CA ASN A 9 -4.01 -6.80 18.98
C ASN A 9 -5.21 -6.54 18.05
N ALA A 10 -6.08 -7.54 17.90
CA ALA A 10 -7.25 -7.48 17.02
C ALA A 10 -8.19 -6.31 17.33
N ASP A 11 -8.42 -6.01 18.61
CA ASP A 11 -9.31 -4.94 19.06
C ASP A 11 -8.71 -3.57 18.79
N VAL A 12 -7.43 -3.37 19.15
CA VAL A 12 -6.70 -2.12 18.89
C VAL A 12 -6.63 -1.83 17.39
N TYR A 13 -6.32 -2.86 16.58
CA TYR A 13 -6.25 -2.69 15.13
C TYR A 13 -7.60 -2.29 14.53
N ARG A 14 -8.68 -2.99 14.91
CA ARG A 14 -10.03 -2.69 14.44
C ARG A 14 -10.45 -1.28 14.85
N ASP A 15 -10.19 -0.89 16.10
CA ASP A 15 -10.50 0.44 16.61
C ASP A 15 -9.79 1.52 15.80
N PHE A 16 -8.50 1.36 15.53
CA PHE A 16 -7.72 2.29 14.72
C PHE A 16 -8.27 2.40 13.30
N VAL A 17 -8.65 1.29 12.66
CA VAL A 17 -9.22 1.34 11.31
C VAL A 17 -10.54 2.12 11.30
N LEU A 18 -11.46 1.80 12.21
CA LEU A 18 -12.80 2.38 12.23
C LEU A 18 -12.82 3.84 12.70
N HIS A 19 -11.98 4.19 13.67
CA HIS A 19 -12.06 5.49 14.35
C HIS A 19 -10.90 6.44 14.03
N LYS A 20 -9.85 5.98 13.35
CA LYS A 20 -8.74 6.84 12.90
C LYS A 20 -8.62 6.84 11.37
N VAL A 21 -8.44 5.66 10.76
CA VAL A 21 -8.15 5.55 9.31
C VAL A 21 -9.35 5.98 8.46
N VAL A 22 -10.53 5.38 8.67
CA VAL A 22 -11.71 5.70 7.86
C VAL A 22 -12.11 7.18 7.97
N PRO A 23 -12.18 7.78 9.18
CA PRO A 23 -12.44 9.22 9.31
C PRO A 23 -11.39 10.08 8.61
N ALA A 24 -10.10 9.74 8.72
CA ALA A 24 -9.04 10.49 8.05
C ALA A 24 -9.17 10.41 6.51
N ILE A 25 -9.56 9.25 5.96
CA ILE A 25 -9.83 9.11 4.52
C ILE A 25 -11.01 10.00 4.12
N LYS A 26 -12.14 9.94 4.83
CA LYS A 26 -13.31 10.77 4.50
C LYS A 26 -13.01 12.28 4.55
N ALA A 27 -12.13 12.70 5.47
CA ALA A 27 -11.77 14.10 5.66
C ALA A 27 -10.78 14.61 4.60
N ASN A 28 -9.81 13.79 4.20
CA ASN A 28 -8.67 14.24 3.38
C ASN A 28 -8.73 13.77 1.92
N PHE A 29 -9.45 12.68 1.62
CA PHE A 29 -9.46 12.09 0.28
C PHE A 29 -10.49 12.77 -0.62
N THR A 30 -10.03 13.77 -1.37
CA THR A 30 -10.82 14.54 -2.34
C THR A 30 -10.98 13.77 -3.66
N SER A 31 -11.95 12.86 -3.71
CA SER A 31 -12.27 12.08 -4.91
C SER A 31 -13.76 12.10 -5.23
N ALA A 32 -14.10 12.18 -6.52
CA ALA A 32 -15.46 11.95 -7.00
C ALA A 32 -15.90 10.49 -6.79
N TYR A 33 -14.94 9.57 -6.72
CA TYR A 33 -15.16 8.14 -6.49
C TYR A 33 -14.91 7.82 -5.02
N LYS A 34 -15.99 7.55 -4.29
CA LYS A 34 -15.97 7.26 -2.85
C LYS A 34 -15.90 5.77 -2.52
N ARG A 35 -15.45 4.93 -3.47
CA ARG A 35 -15.19 3.51 -3.23
C ARG A 35 -13.72 3.31 -2.88
N VAL A 36 -13.46 2.84 -1.66
CA VAL A 36 -12.11 2.62 -1.13
C VAL A 36 -11.88 1.14 -0.89
N ILE A 37 -10.75 0.63 -1.38
CA ILE A 37 -10.26 -0.70 -1.09
C ILE A 37 -9.13 -0.55 -0.06
N LEU A 38 -9.38 -0.97 1.17
CA LEU A 38 -8.37 -1.04 2.21
C LEU A 38 -7.56 -2.32 2.00
N GLN A 39 -6.30 -2.17 1.61
CA GLN A 39 -5.37 -3.29 1.53
C GLN A 39 -4.63 -3.46 2.86
N HIS A 40 -4.49 -4.70 3.32
CA HIS A 40 -3.61 -5.06 4.42
C HIS A 40 -2.99 -6.45 4.23
N ASP A 41 -1.97 -6.77 5.03
CA ASP A 41 -1.38 -8.10 5.05
C ASP A 41 -2.22 -9.12 5.86
N ASN A 42 -1.73 -10.35 5.94
CA ASN A 42 -2.41 -11.45 6.65
C ASN A 42 -1.99 -11.59 8.14
N ALA A 43 -1.44 -10.56 8.78
CA ALA A 43 -1.14 -10.62 10.21
C ALA A 43 -2.41 -10.93 11.02
N THR A 44 -2.28 -11.75 12.07
CA THR A 44 -3.44 -12.25 12.84
C THR A 44 -4.42 -11.16 13.30
N PRO A 45 -3.98 -9.99 13.82
CA PRO A 45 -4.89 -8.91 14.20
C PRO A 45 -5.76 -8.39 13.06
N HIS A 46 -5.27 -8.43 11.82
CA HIS A 46 -5.95 -7.87 10.66
C HIS A 46 -7.22 -8.64 10.28
N ALA A 47 -7.34 -9.89 10.72
CA ALA A 47 -8.54 -10.69 10.54
C ALA A 47 -9.79 -10.08 11.19
N SER A 48 -9.62 -9.15 12.15
CA SER A 48 -10.73 -8.44 12.81
C SER A 48 -11.44 -7.40 11.93
N VAL A 49 -10.83 -7.02 10.80
CA VAL A 49 -11.43 -6.10 9.82
C VAL A 49 -11.91 -6.90 8.61
N THR A 50 -13.23 -6.90 8.42
CA THR A 50 -13.92 -7.59 7.31
C THR A 50 -14.82 -6.61 6.57
N ASP A 51 -15.29 -6.98 5.38
CA ASP A 51 -16.27 -6.17 4.62
C ASP A 51 -17.53 -5.89 5.46
N ALA A 52 -18.00 -6.87 6.26
CA ALA A 52 -19.13 -6.68 7.17
C ALA A 52 -18.84 -5.69 8.31
N VAL A 53 -17.60 -5.66 8.81
CA VAL A 53 -17.19 -4.65 9.82
C VAL A 53 -17.11 -3.25 9.20
N LEU A 54 -16.69 -3.14 7.95
CA LEU A 54 -16.57 -1.87 7.23
C LEU A 54 -17.91 -1.32 6.72
N GLU A 55 -18.95 -2.14 6.69
CA GLU A 55 -20.30 -1.72 6.29
C GLU A 55 -20.83 -0.61 7.19
N SER A 56 -20.59 -0.68 8.50
CA SER A 56 -21.08 0.33 9.46
C SER A 56 -20.46 1.72 9.28
N VAL A 57 -19.28 1.79 8.66
CA VAL A 57 -18.57 3.06 8.37
C VAL A 57 -18.67 3.47 6.90
N SER A 58 -19.34 2.67 6.07
CA SER A 58 -19.65 2.95 4.66
C SER A 58 -20.88 3.84 4.53
N THR A 59 -20.74 5.08 4.99
CA THR A 59 -21.80 6.10 5.04
C THR A 59 -21.49 7.26 4.10
N ASP A 60 -22.46 8.15 3.87
CA ASP A 60 -22.26 9.42 3.14
C ASP A 60 -21.79 9.22 1.69
N GLY A 61 -22.26 8.14 1.07
CA GLY A 61 -21.89 7.70 -0.26
C GLY A 61 -20.53 7.00 -0.34
N TRP A 62 -19.82 6.84 0.78
CA TRP A 62 -18.59 6.05 0.83
C TRP A 62 -18.88 4.56 0.90
N LYS A 63 -18.06 3.77 0.20
CA LYS A 63 -18.04 2.32 0.30
C LYS A 63 -16.63 1.86 0.60
N PHE A 64 -16.43 1.29 1.77
CA PHE A 64 -15.17 0.68 2.18
C PHE A 64 -15.28 -0.84 2.03
N VAL A 65 -14.28 -1.44 1.40
CA VAL A 65 -14.09 -2.89 1.35
C VAL A 65 -12.64 -3.19 1.70
N VAL A 66 -12.36 -4.37 2.22
CA VAL A 66 -11.01 -4.80 2.58
C VAL A 66 -10.54 -5.90 1.64
N ARG A 67 -9.26 -5.84 1.23
CA ARG A 67 -8.62 -6.91 0.47
C ARG A 67 -7.30 -7.26 1.12
N ARG A 68 -7.09 -8.56 1.31
CA ARG A 68 -5.83 -9.07 1.85
C ARG A 68 -4.86 -9.27 0.72
N GLN A 69 -3.62 -8.87 0.93
CA GLN A 69 -2.57 -9.17 -0.02
C GLN A 69 -2.21 -10.65 -0.01
N PRO A 70 -1.59 -11.18 -1.08
CA PRO A 70 -1.09 -12.54 -1.10
C PRO A 70 -0.05 -12.81 0.01
N PRO A 71 0.01 -14.02 0.59
CA PRO A 71 1.03 -14.36 1.58
C PRO A 71 2.45 -14.16 1.06
N ASN A 72 3.37 -13.68 1.91
CA ASN A 72 4.79 -13.46 1.59
C ASN A 72 5.06 -12.51 0.40
N SER A 73 4.17 -11.56 0.14
CA SER A 73 4.31 -10.58 -0.95
C SER A 73 4.43 -9.14 -0.45
N PRO A 74 5.50 -8.79 0.29
CA PRO A 74 5.73 -7.41 0.73
C PRO A 74 5.94 -6.44 -0.46
N ASP A 75 6.37 -6.97 -1.61
CA ASP A 75 6.51 -6.26 -2.87
C ASP A 75 5.16 -5.82 -3.48
N LEU A 76 4.06 -6.43 -3.06
CA LEU A 76 2.70 -6.04 -3.40
C LEU A 76 2.04 -5.12 -2.35
N ASN A 77 2.75 -4.75 -1.28
CA ASN A 77 2.33 -3.73 -0.33
C ASN A 77 3.06 -2.42 -0.63
N VAL A 78 2.34 -1.36 -0.99
CA VAL A 78 2.97 -0.05 -1.24
C VAL A 78 3.74 0.47 -0.02
N LEU A 79 3.27 0.12 1.19
CA LEU A 79 3.88 0.56 2.43
C LEU A 79 5.26 -0.06 2.62
N ASP A 80 5.35 -1.39 2.48
CA ASP A 80 6.60 -2.15 2.62
C ASP A 80 7.54 -1.94 1.42
N LEU A 81 7.00 -1.88 0.20
CA LEU A 81 7.77 -1.76 -1.04
C LEU A 81 8.64 -0.50 -1.09
N GLY A 82 8.22 0.60 -0.46
CA GLY A 82 9.04 1.81 -0.48
C GLY A 82 8.55 2.99 0.32
N PHE A 83 7.32 2.98 0.86
CA PHE A 83 6.85 4.08 1.71
C PHE A 83 7.65 4.15 3.01
N PHE A 84 7.73 3.04 3.75
CA PHE A 84 8.48 3.00 5.02
C PHE A 84 9.96 3.24 4.81
N ALA A 85 10.57 2.62 3.79
CA ALA A 85 11.97 2.88 3.44
C ALA A 85 12.24 4.36 3.10
N SER A 86 11.26 5.06 2.52
CA SER A 86 11.39 6.50 2.23
C SER A 86 11.34 7.36 3.50
N ILE A 87 10.47 7.03 4.47
CA ILE A 87 10.42 7.67 5.78
C ILE A 87 11.72 7.40 6.54
N GLU A 88 12.14 6.14 6.58
CA GLU A 88 13.34 5.70 7.28
C GLU A 88 14.59 6.42 6.76
N ALA A 89 14.74 6.58 5.44
CA ALA A 89 15.85 7.32 4.83
C ALA A 89 15.90 8.81 5.23
N LEU A 90 14.76 9.41 5.58
CA LEU A 90 14.69 10.78 6.13
C LEU A 90 14.95 10.77 7.63
N GLN A 91 14.39 9.79 8.34
CA GLN A 91 14.55 9.61 9.78
C GLN A 91 16.01 9.40 10.16
N TYR A 92 16.77 8.61 9.40
CA TYR A 92 18.20 8.34 9.64
C TYR A 92 19.10 9.60 9.63
N LYS A 93 18.60 10.72 9.12
CA LYS A 93 19.31 12.01 9.14
C LYS A 93 19.15 12.75 10.47
N MET A 94 18.29 12.26 11.37
CA MET A 94 18.02 12.83 12.68
C MET A 94 18.64 11.95 13.76
N VAL A 95 19.24 12.57 14.77
CA VAL A 95 19.74 11.85 15.95
C VAL A 95 18.55 11.59 16.88
N SER A 96 18.34 10.32 17.25
CA SER A 96 17.31 9.93 18.21
C SER A 96 17.92 9.16 19.36
N SER A 97 17.65 9.59 20.59
CA SER A 97 18.19 9.01 21.82
C SER A 97 17.10 8.49 22.76
N SER A 98 15.83 8.70 22.40
CA SER A 98 14.66 8.28 23.16
C SER A 98 13.53 7.83 22.23
N ILE A 99 12.50 7.19 22.79
CA ILE A 99 11.28 6.83 22.06
C ILE A 99 10.57 8.08 21.55
N ASP A 100 10.56 9.16 22.34
CA ASP A 100 9.93 10.42 21.94
C ASP A 100 10.67 11.07 20.77
N ASP A 101 12.01 10.98 20.73
CA ASP A 101 12.81 11.42 19.58
C ASP A 101 12.50 10.58 18.33
N VAL A 102 12.31 9.26 18.49
CA VAL A 102 11.92 8.37 17.38
C VAL A 102 10.55 8.78 16.84
N ILE A 103 9.55 9.00 17.70
CA ILE A 103 8.22 9.45 17.28
C ILE A 103 8.31 10.80 16.56
N PHE A 104 9.02 11.77 17.13
CA PHE A 104 9.20 13.10 16.55
C PHE A 104 9.89 13.03 15.18
N SER A 105 10.96 12.25 15.06
CA SER A 105 11.71 12.10 13.82
C SER A 105 10.89 11.37 12.75
N THR A 106 10.13 10.34 13.10
CA THR A 106 9.22 9.65 12.17
C THR A 106 8.12 10.58 11.66
N LEU A 107 7.46 11.35 12.54
CA LEU A 107 6.41 12.30 12.13
C LEU A 107 6.98 13.42 11.26
N THR A 108 8.15 13.96 11.63
CA THR A 108 8.86 14.96 10.83
C THR A 108 9.22 14.41 9.45
N ALA A 109 9.71 13.17 9.38
CA ALA A 109 10.02 12.50 8.12
C ALA A 109 8.77 12.28 7.25
N PHE A 110 7.64 11.92 7.86
CA PHE A 110 6.35 11.80 7.17
C PHE A 110 5.92 13.14 6.56
N ASP A 111 5.99 14.24 7.33
CA ASP A 111 5.61 15.57 6.85
C ASP A 111 6.53 16.09 5.72
N HIS A 112 7.80 15.71 5.72
CA HIS A 112 8.77 16.09 4.69
C HIS A 112 8.78 15.14 3.48
N LEU A 113 8.00 14.06 3.51
CA LEU A 113 7.97 13.09 2.43
C LEU A 113 7.31 13.71 1.19
N SER A 114 8.07 13.82 0.08
CA SER A 114 7.55 14.47 -1.12
C SER A 114 6.53 13.60 -1.85
N VAL A 115 5.51 14.25 -2.42
CA VAL A 115 4.50 13.61 -3.27
C VAL A 115 5.17 12.87 -4.44
N ASP A 116 6.20 13.46 -5.06
CA ASP A 116 7.00 12.83 -6.11
C ASP A 116 7.60 11.47 -5.70
N LYS A 117 8.02 11.35 -4.44
CA LYS A 117 8.53 10.08 -3.90
C LYS A 117 7.41 9.05 -3.79
N LEU A 118 6.23 9.46 -3.32
CA LEU A 118 5.06 8.59 -3.23
C LEU A 118 4.61 8.08 -4.60
N GLU A 119 4.50 8.98 -5.57
CA GLU A 119 4.21 8.62 -6.97
C GLU A 119 5.22 7.61 -7.50
N ASN A 120 6.52 7.81 -7.19
CA ASN A 120 7.56 6.89 -7.61
C ASN A 120 7.38 5.48 -7.03
N VAL A 121 6.91 5.34 -5.79
CA VAL A 121 6.64 4.04 -5.16
C VAL A 121 5.42 3.39 -5.82
N PHE A 122 4.35 4.14 -6.11
CA PHE A 122 3.19 3.59 -6.83
C PHE A 122 3.53 3.12 -8.25
N LEU A 123 4.39 3.85 -8.98
CA LEU A 123 4.89 3.38 -10.28
C LEU A 123 5.77 2.13 -10.15
N SER A 124 6.55 2.00 -9.07
CA SER A 124 7.25 0.73 -8.78
C SER A 124 6.26 -0.41 -8.56
N LEU A 125 5.21 -0.19 -7.75
CA LEU A 125 4.21 -1.20 -7.44
C LEU A 125 3.53 -1.72 -8.72
N GLN A 126 3.14 -0.84 -9.63
CA GLN A 126 2.54 -1.24 -10.90
C GLN A 126 3.51 -2.06 -11.77
N ALA A 127 4.80 -1.70 -11.78
CA ALA A 127 5.79 -2.48 -12.49
C ALA A 127 6.08 -3.85 -11.83
N VAL A 128 6.04 -3.93 -10.50
CA VAL A 128 6.11 -5.20 -9.76
C VAL A 128 4.90 -6.06 -10.09
N MET A 129 3.68 -5.53 -10.04
CA MET A 129 2.47 -6.26 -10.43
C MET A 129 2.58 -6.82 -11.86
N ARG A 130 3.14 -6.06 -12.80
CA ARG A 130 3.41 -6.56 -14.15
C ARG A 130 4.43 -7.69 -14.17
N LEU A 131 5.52 -7.59 -13.41
CA LEU A 131 6.52 -8.65 -13.29
C LEU A 131 5.93 -9.93 -12.69
N VAL A 132 5.06 -9.82 -11.69
CA VAL A 132 4.36 -10.98 -11.11
C VAL A 132 3.53 -11.69 -12.19
N LEU A 133 2.83 -10.95 -13.06
CA LEU A 133 2.12 -11.55 -14.20
C LEU A 133 3.09 -12.21 -15.20
N GLU A 134 4.18 -11.53 -15.55
CA GLU A 134 5.23 -12.05 -16.46
C GLU A 134 5.89 -13.34 -15.92
N HIS A 135 5.92 -13.52 -14.60
CA HIS A 135 6.53 -14.68 -13.93
C HIS A 135 5.50 -15.60 -13.27
N GLN A 136 4.24 -15.59 -13.74
CA GLN A 136 3.20 -16.55 -13.33
C GLN A 136 2.98 -16.62 -11.81
N GLY A 137 3.07 -15.49 -11.11
CA GLY A 137 2.88 -15.39 -9.66
C GLY A 137 4.15 -15.50 -8.82
N ASP A 138 5.31 -15.78 -9.43
CA ASP A 138 6.59 -15.79 -8.73
C ASP A 138 7.04 -14.36 -8.36
N ASN A 139 7.85 -14.23 -7.31
CA ASN A 139 8.41 -12.97 -6.81
C ASN A 139 9.96 -12.93 -6.89
N HIS A 140 10.61 -13.95 -7.47
CA HIS A 140 12.06 -13.99 -7.67
C HIS A 140 12.51 -13.20 -8.92
N PHE A 141 12.17 -11.92 -8.97
CA PHE A 141 12.63 -11.00 -10.02
C PHE A 141 13.40 -9.81 -9.44
N LYS A 142 14.25 -9.20 -10.26
CA LYS A 142 14.91 -7.96 -9.89
C LYS A 142 13.92 -6.82 -9.95
N LEU A 143 13.90 -5.97 -8.91
CA LEU A 143 13.06 -4.78 -8.92
C LEU A 143 13.39 -3.87 -10.12
N PRO A 144 12.37 -3.39 -10.84
CA PRO A 144 12.59 -2.67 -12.09
C PRO A 144 13.06 -1.23 -11.82
N HIS A 145 14.21 -0.87 -12.38
CA HIS A 145 14.74 0.49 -12.34
C HIS A 145 14.18 1.35 -13.47
N LEU A 146 12.96 1.88 -13.29
CA LEU A 146 12.25 2.68 -14.29
C LEU A 146 12.84 4.08 -14.57
N ARG A 147 13.98 4.45 -13.96
CA ARG A 147 14.63 5.78 -14.10
C ARG A 147 13.66 6.97 -13.88
N LYS A 148 12.72 6.81 -12.95
CA LYS A 148 11.58 7.72 -12.75
C LYS A 148 11.99 9.18 -12.54
N ASP A 149 13.05 9.43 -11.77
CA ASP A 149 13.53 10.80 -11.54
C ASP A 149 14.08 11.47 -12.82
N ALA A 150 14.73 10.69 -13.69
CA ALA A 150 15.20 11.21 -14.98
C ALA A 150 14.02 11.50 -15.91
N LEU A 151 13.03 10.61 -15.95
CA LEU A 151 11.80 10.81 -16.74
C LEU A 151 11.01 12.03 -16.25
N ARG A 152 10.88 12.22 -14.93
CA ARG A 152 10.21 13.39 -14.34
C ARG A 152 10.91 14.68 -14.74
N ARG A 153 12.24 14.76 -14.62
CA ARG A 153 13.01 15.94 -15.06
C ARG A 153 12.86 16.25 -16.55
N ALA A 154 12.65 15.23 -17.38
CA ALA A 154 12.41 15.38 -18.81
C ALA A 154 10.95 15.69 -19.16
N GLY A 155 10.03 15.76 -18.18
CA GLY A 155 8.59 15.95 -18.42
C GLY A 155 7.89 14.72 -19.03
N ASN A 156 8.53 13.55 -19.00
CA ASN A 156 8.10 12.34 -19.70
C ASN A 156 7.74 11.20 -18.72
N LEU A 157 7.51 11.51 -17.44
CA LEU A 157 7.11 10.47 -16.48
C LEU A 157 5.69 10.00 -16.80
N MET A 158 5.54 8.69 -16.94
CA MET A 158 4.24 8.06 -17.14
C MET A 158 3.35 8.18 -15.90
N ALA A 159 2.05 8.42 -16.09
CA ALA A 159 1.08 8.41 -14.99
C ALA A 159 0.82 6.99 -14.46
N THR A 160 0.90 5.99 -15.34
CA THR A 160 0.73 4.56 -15.02
C THR A 160 1.67 3.70 -15.85
N VAL A 161 2.06 2.55 -15.32
CA VAL A 161 2.81 1.53 -16.06
C VAL A 161 1.84 0.73 -16.92
N ALA A 162 2.12 0.63 -18.22
CA ALA A 162 1.32 -0.16 -19.13
C ALA A 162 1.48 -1.66 -18.85
N CYS A 163 0.35 -2.36 -18.79
CA CYS A 163 0.26 -3.82 -18.77
C CYS A 163 -0.28 -4.29 -20.14
N PRO A 164 0.53 -5.00 -20.95
CA PRO A 164 0.05 -5.59 -22.19
C PRO A 164 -1.13 -6.54 -21.97
N VAL A 165 -2.17 -6.43 -22.80
CA VAL A 165 -3.38 -7.26 -22.71
C VAL A 165 -3.07 -8.76 -22.83
N PHE A 166 -2.09 -9.14 -23.65
CA PHE A 166 -1.69 -10.54 -23.79
C PHE A 166 -1.22 -11.15 -22.46
N LEU A 167 -0.56 -10.38 -21.59
CA LEU A 167 -0.14 -10.87 -20.26
C LEU A 167 -1.36 -11.18 -19.38
N LEU A 168 -2.43 -10.39 -19.49
CA LEU A 168 -3.67 -10.67 -18.76
C LEU A 168 -4.30 -11.98 -19.25
N HIS A 169 -4.34 -12.20 -20.57
CA HIS A 169 -4.85 -13.43 -21.14
C HIS A 169 -3.99 -14.65 -20.78
N GLU A 170 -2.66 -14.54 -20.86
CA GLU A 170 -1.73 -15.62 -20.47
C GLU A 170 -1.86 -15.95 -18.99
N SER A 171 -2.01 -14.92 -18.13
CA SER A 171 -2.24 -15.12 -16.70
C SER A 171 -3.58 -15.80 -16.46
N ASP A 172 -4.65 -15.40 -17.15
CA ASP A 172 -5.97 -16.05 -17.03
C ASP A 172 -5.91 -17.54 -17.43
N MET A 173 -5.27 -17.82 -18.58
CA MET A 173 -5.06 -19.20 -19.05
C MET A 173 -4.22 -20.03 -18.07
N TYR A 174 -3.20 -19.43 -17.45
CA TYR A 174 -2.38 -20.09 -16.43
C TYR A 174 -3.20 -20.40 -15.17
N LEU A 175 -4.11 -19.51 -14.78
CA LEU A 175 -4.91 -19.63 -13.56
C LEU A 175 -6.12 -20.57 -13.68
N GLN A 176 -6.69 -20.76 -14.88
CA GLN A 176 -7.85 -21.63 -15.13
C GLN A 176 -7.66 -23.08 -14.62
N PRO A 177 -6.55 -23.79 -14.92
CA PRO A 177 -6.28 -25.12 -14.38
C PRO A 177 -6.20 -25.18 -12.85
N HIS A 178 -5.93 -24.05 -12.19
CA HIS A 178 -5.84 -23.94 -10.73
C HIS A 178 -7.19 -23.61 -10.06
N GLY A 179 -8.28 -23.57 -10.84
CA GLY A 179 -9.63 -23.33 -10.32
C GLY A 179 -9.88 -21.88 -9.90
N ILE A 180 -9.03 -20.95 -10.32
CA ILE A 180 -9.26 -19.51 -10.12
C ILE A 180 -10.16 -19.01 -11.25
N PRO A 181 -11.29 -18.34 -10.95
CA PRO A 181 -12.21 -17.82 -11.96
C PRO A 181 -11.53 -16.83 -12.90
N SER A 182 -12.02 -16.80 -14.13
CA SER A 182 -11.56 -15.83 -15.13
C SER A 182 -11.84 -14.39 -14.69
N LEU A 183 -11.05 -13.45 -15.21
CA LEU A 183 -11.21 -12.01 -14.98
C LEU A 183 -12.47 -11.40 -15.67
N GLU A 184 -13.19 -12.19 -16.49
CA GLU A 184 -14.43 -11.81 -17.19
C GLU A 184 -15.71 -11.98 -16.37
#